data_AF-A0A353YDE0-F1
#
_entry.id   AF-A0A353YDE0-F1
#
_cell.length_a   1.000
_cell.length_b   1.000
_cell.length_c   1.000
_cell.angle_alpha   90.00
_cell.angle_beta   90.00
_cell.angle_gamma   90.00
#
_symmetry.space_group_name_H-M   'P 1'
#
loop_
_entity.id
_entity.type
_entity.pdbx_description
1 polymer ?
#
loop_
_entity_poly.entity_id
_entity_poly.type
_entity_poly.pdbx_seq_one_letter_code
_entity_poly.pdbx_strand_id
1 'polypeptide(L)'
;MHTIDQCLRLAAKAALVFCLSLGVGQEARALSDEVSGKPGSIIRVWPLEGGGPSGAGSTAFRILYRSTGLDGEPIAVSGAIFIPPGAAPAGGRNVIAWAHPTSGVVEACAPSLMPDLAGTIWGLAEMMARGYVVVATDYPGLGTPGMHPYLIGVSEGRVVLDSVRAARDLPDAGASNRFVVWGHSQGGHASLYAGELAASYAPDLKLLGVAAAAPATYLIELFDADKSSPAGKELTAMALYAWSELYHDPATSLVDPAAMP
;
A
#
# COMPACT_ATOMS: atom_id res chain seq x y z
N MET A 1 -32.96 41.10 -24.46
CA MET A 1 -31.86 40.19 -24.84
C MET A 1 -30.94 39.76 -23.67
N HIS A 2 -31.30 39.97 -22.39
CA HIS A 2 -30.43 39.61 -21.25
C HIS A 2 -30.91 38.44 -20.39
N THR A 3 -32.13 37.94 -20.59
CA THR A 3 -32.76 36.91 -19.76
C THR A 3 -32.65 35.49 -20.31
N ILE A 4 -32.41 35.31 -21.61
CA ILE A 4 -32.29 33.99 -22.25
C ILE A 4 -30.90 33.37 -22.00
N ASP A 5 -29.85 34.20 -21.91
CA ASP A 5 -28.46 33.77 -21.70
C ASP A 5 -28.20 33.22 -20.27
N GLN A 6 -28.98 33.66 -19.27
CA GLN A 6 -28.86 33.17 -17.90
C GLN A 6 -29.47 31.77 -17.72
N CYS A 7 -30.60 31.47 -18.40
CA CYS A 7 -31.22 30.14 -18.34
C CYS A 7 -30.35 29.06 -19.00
N LEU A 8 -29.67 29.35 -20.12
CA LEU A 8 -28.75 28.39 -20.75
C LEU A 8 -27.52 28.10 -19.89
N ARG A 9 -26.99 29.10 -19.17
CA ARG A 9 -25.82 28.93 -18.29
C ARG A 9 -26.13 28.12 -17.03
N LEU A 10 -27.34 28.26 -16.47
CA LEU A 10 -27.77 27.44 -15.33
C LEU A 10 -28.07 25.99 -15.73
N ALA A 11 -28.71 25.77 -16.89
CA ALA A 11 -28.95 24.42 -17.40
C ALA A 11 -27.65 23.67 -17.74
N ALA A 12 -26.66 24.35 -18.32
CA ALA A 12 -25.35 23.77 -18.60
C ALA A 12 -24.57 23.42 -17.32
N LYS A 13 -24.62 24.27 -16.28
CA LYS A 13 -24.00 23.97 -14.98
C LYS A 13 -24.69 22.82 -14.24
N ALA A 14 -26.02 22.74 -14.28
CA ALA A 14 -26.77 21.65 -13.67
C ALA A 14 -26.51 20.31 -14.38
N ALA A 15 -26.43 20.30 -15.72
CA ALA A 15 -26.10 19.11 -16.49
C ALA A 15 -24.65 18.62 -16.24
N LEU A 16 -23.69 19.54 -16.09
CA LEU A 16 -22.29 19.20 -15.81
C LEU A 16 -22.13 18.59 -14.41
N VAL A 17 -22.80 19.14 -13.38
CA VAL A 17 -22.80 18.61 -12.02
C VAL A 17 -23.51 17.24 -11.95
N PHE A 18 -24.60 17.06 -12.71
CA PHE A 18 -25.31 15.79 -12.77
C PHE A 18 -24.47 14.68 -13.44
N CYS A 19 -23.77 14.97 -14.54
CA CYS A 19 -22.85 14.02 -15.19
C CYS A 19 -21.65 13.64 -14.30
N LEU A 20 -21.09 14.58 -13.54
CA LEU A 20 -20.01 14.31 -12.57
C LEU A 20 -20.49 13.40 -11.43
N SER A 21 -21.70 13.62 -10.91
CA SER A 21 -22.26 12.79 -9.83
C SER A 21 -22.59 11.35 -10.26
N LEU A 22 -23.01 11.16 -11.53
CA LEU A 22 -23.25 9.84 -12.09
C LEU A 22 -21.95 9.06 -12.31
N GLY A 23 -20.87 9.71 -12.76
CA GLY A 23 -19.56 9.07 -12.95
C GLY A 23 -18.91 8.62 -11.63
N VAL A 24 -18.89 9.49 -10.62
CA VAL A 24 -18.30 9.18 -9.31
C VAL A 24 -19.08 8.07 -8.58
N GLY A 25 -20.42 8.09 -8.67
CA GLY A 25 -21.26 7.05 -8.08
C GLY A 25 -21.11 5.68 -8.76
N GLN A 26 -20.77 5.66 -10.05
CA GLN A 26 -20.57 4.43 -10.82
C GLN A 26 -19.15 3.86 -10.61
N GLU A 27 -18.13 4.71 -10.51
CA GLU A 27 -16.75 4.32 -10.18
C GLU A 27 -16.62 3.83 -8.73
N ALA A 28 -17.20 4.54 -7.76
CA ALA A 28 -17.21 4.10 -6.36
C ALA A 28 -17.95 2.76 -6.19
N ARG A 29 -19.05 2.56 -6.94
CA ARG A 29 -19.79 1.30 -6.94
C ARG A 29 -19.02 0.16 -7.62
N ALA A 30 -18.38 0.43 -8.75
CA ALA A 30 -17.52 -0.54 -9.44
C ALA A 30 -16.33 -0.96 -8.58
N LEU A 31 -15.71 -0.02 -7.86
CA LEU A 31 -14.67 -0.34 -6.88
C LEU A 31 -15.24 -1.16 -5.70
N SER A 32 -16.40 -0.78 -5.15
CA SER A 32 -17.01 -1.52 -4.03
C SER A 32 -17.42 -2.96 -4.40
N ASP A 33 -17.88 -3.18 -5.63
CA ASP A 33 -18.22 -4.51 -6.15
C ASP A 33 -16.94 -5.36 -6.36
N GLU A 34 -15.81 -4.72 -6.64
CA GLU A 34 -14.50 -5.37 -6.76
C GLU A 34 -13.88 -5.76 -5.41
N VAL A 35 -14.23 -5.10 -4.30
CA VAL A 35 -13.63 -5.37 -2.96
C VAL A 35 -14.34 -6.53 -2.21
N SER A 36 -15.01 -7.42 -2.94
CA SER A 36 -15.66 -8.60 -2.37
C SER A 36 -14.64 -9.66 -1.90
N GLY A 37 -15.07 -10.57 -1.02
CA GLY A 37 -14.23 -11.64 -0.48
C GLY A 37 -13.69 -11.37 0.93
N LYS A 38 -12.70 -12.18 1.34
CA LYS A 38 -12.02 -12.06 2.64
C LYS A 38 -10.74 -11.24 2.49
N PRO A 39 -10.20 -10.64 3.57
CA PRO A 39 -8.89 -9.99 3.49
C PRO A 39 -7.85 -10.92 2.84
N GLY A 40 -7.12 -10.39 1.87
CA GLY A 40 -6.18 -11.10 1.01
C GLY A 40 -6.75 -11.76 -0.25
N SER A 41 -8.06 -11.69 -0.52
CA SER A 41 -8.60 -12.20 -1.79
C SER A 41 -8.07 -11.40 -2.98
N ILE A 42 -7.61 -12.11 -4.03
CA ILE A 42 -7.16 -11.47 -5.27
C ILE A 42 -8.36 -10.92 -6.03
N ILE A 43 -8.28 -9.65 -6.43
CA ILE A 43 -9.28 -8.95 -7.24
C ILE A 43 -8.83 -8.96 -8.70
N ARG A 44 -7.59 -8.56 -8.97
CA ARG A 44 -7.00 -8.49 -10.33
C ARG A 44 -5.51 -8.79 -10.31
N VAL A 45 -5.01 -9.26 -11.46
CA VAL A 45 -3.60 -9.59 -11.69
C VAL A 45 -3.19 -9.04 -13.05
N TRP A 46 -2.03 -8.39 -13.11
CA TRP A 46 -1.39 -7.90 -14.33
C TRP A 46 0.07 -8.32 -14.38
N PRO A 47 0.70 -8.38 -15.55
CA PRO A 47 2.16 -8.40 -15.64
C PRO A 47 2.75 -7.21 -14.88
N LEU A 48 3.82 -7.45 -14.10
CA LEU A 48 4.56 -6.35 -13.47
C LEU A 48 5.48 -5.70 -14.50
N GLU A 49 5.44 -4.37 -14.60
CA GLU A 49 6.41 -3.61 -15.39
C GLU A 49 7.83 -3.79 -14.82
N GLY A 50 8.84 -3.91 -15.68
CA GLY A 50 10.21 -4.27 -15.28
C GLY A 50 10.41 -5.74 -14.92
N GLY A 51 9.36 -6.46 -14.53
CA GLY A 51 9.41 -7.88 -14.21
C GLY A 51 10.13 -8.18 -12.90
N GLY A 52 10.67 -9.41 -12.78
CA GLY A 52 11.47 -9.84 -11.63
C GLY A 52 12.97 -9.55 -11.78
N PRO A 53 13.80 -9.86 -10.77
CA PRO A 53 15.24 -9.61 -10.85
C PRO A 53 15.86 -10.34 -12.04
N SER A 54 16.70 -9.61 -12.80
CA SER A 54 17.39 -10.15 -13.97
C SER A 54 18.15 -11.44 -13.66
N GLY A 55 18.04 -12.44 -14.53
CA GLY A 55 18.76 -13.71 -14.40
C GLY A 55 18.16 -14.72 -13.40
N ALA A 56 17.10 -14.37 -12.66
CA ALA A 56 16.46 -15.28 -11.70
C ALA A 56 15.44 -16.24 -12.32
N GLY A 57 15.02 -16.03 -13.58
CA GLY A 57 13.95 -16.82 -14.22
C GLY A 57 12.60 -16.73 -13.52
N SER A 58 12.41 -15.71 -12.67
CA SER A 58 11.20 -15.49 -11.88
C SER A 58 10.05 -14.94 -12.70
N THR A 59 8.83 -15.22 -12.28
CA THR A 59 7.62 -14.55 -12.76
C THR A 59 7.23 -13.45 -11.78
N ALA A 60 6.80 -12.29 -12.29
CA ALA A 60 6.39 -11.17 -11.46
C ALA A 60 5.04 -10.60 -11.93
N PHE A 61 4.16 -10.33 -10.98
CA PHE A 61 2.82 -9.80 -11.23
C PHE A 61 2.57 -8.58 -10.37
N ARG A 62 1.89 -7.58 -10.93
CA ARG A 62 1.16 -6.59 -10.15
C ARG A 62 -0.19 -7.19 -9.77
N ILE A 63 -0.61 -7.01 -8.53
CA ILE A 63 -1.88 -7.50 -8.02
C ILE A 63 -2.72 -6.36 -7.45
N LEU A 64 -4.03 -6.53 -7.51
CA LEU A 64 -5.00 -5.80 -6.70
C LEU A 64 -5.67 -6.83 -5.80
N TYR A 65 -5.69 -6.57 -4.49
CA TYR A 65 -6.26 -7.49 -3.52
C TYR A 65 -7.08 -6.75 -2.48
N ARG A 66 -8.02 -7.48 -1.87
CA ARG A 66 -8.86 -6.96 -0.80
C ARG A 66 -8.07 -6.86 0.50
N SER A 67 -8.17 -5.77 1.24
CA SER A 67 -7.70 -5.67 2.61
C SER A 67 -8.75 -5.01 3.51
N THR A 68 -8.36 -4.58 4.69
CA THR A 68 -9.20 -3.93 5.70
C THR A 68 -8.57 -2.59 6.04
N GLY A 69 -9.32 -1.52 5.80
CA GLY A 69 -8.92 -0.16 6.10
C GLY A 69 -8.92 0.12 7.60
N LEU A 70 -8.68 1.37 7.99
CA LEU A 70 -8.42 1.73 9.38
C LEU A 70 -9.62 1.43 10.28
N ASP A 71 -10.82 1.78 9.80
CA ASP A 71 -12.09 1.66 10.52
C ASP A 71 -12.75 0.28 10.37
N GLY A 72 -12.08 -0.65 9.70
CA GLY A 72 -12.57 -2.02 9.48
C GLY A 72 -13.30 -2.22 8.15
N GLU A 73 -13.44 -1.16 7.36
CA GLU A 73 -14.05 -1.15 6.05
C GLU A 73 -13.23 -1.95 5.02
N PRO A 74 -13.89 -2.59 4.04
CA PRO A 74 -13.20 -3.25 2.94
C PRO A 74 -12.51 -2.20 2.04
N ILE A 75 -11.21 -2.39 1.77
CA ILE A 75 -10.46 -1.56 0.82
C ILE A 75 -9.74 -2.41 -0.23
N ALA A 76 -9.50 -1.85 -1.41
CA ALA A 76 -8.61 -2.45 -2.40
C ALA A 76 -7.20 -1.90 -2.21
N VAL A 77 -6.19 -2.76 -2.29
CA VAL A 77 -4.77 -2.40 -2.16
C VAL A 77 -4.01 -3.07 -3.29
N SER A 78 -3.09 -2.34 -3.94
CA SER A 78 -2.22 -2.91 -4.94
C SER A 78 -0.88 -3.37 -4.35
N GLY A 79 -0.13 -4.13 -5.14
CA GLY A 79 1.21 -4.56 -4.81
C GLY A 79 1.80 -5.42 -5.91
N ALA A 80 2.91 -6.08 -5.62
CA ALA A 80 3.57 -7.01 -6.51
C ALA A 80 3.85 -8.36 -5.85
N ILE A 81 3.85 -9.43 -6.64
CA ILE A 81 4.30 -10.76 -6.24
C ILE A 81 5.42 -11.20 -7.18
N PHE A 82 6.51 -11.67 -6.60
CA PHE A 82 7.64 -12.32 -7.29
C PHE A 82 7.64 -13.81 -6.95
N ILE A 83 7.63 -14.65 -7.98
CA ILE A 83 7.52 -16.11 -7.88
C ILE A 83 8.80 -16.74 -8.43
N PRO A 84 9.49 -17.60 -7.65
CA PRO A 84 10.75 -18.20 -8.10
C PRO A 84 10.47 -19.29 -9.13
N PRO A 85 11.43 -19.59 -10.03
CA PRO A 85 11.24 -20.63 -11.04
C PRO A 85 11.07 -22.02 -10.43
N GLY A 86 10.55 -22.94 -11.24
CA GLY A 86 10.41 -24.35 -10.90
C GLY A 86 9.13 -24.67 -10.11
N ALA A 87 8.94 -25.94 -9.77
CA ALA A 87 7.76 -26.41 -9.04
C ALA A 87 7.79 -26.01 -7.55
N ALA A 88 6.62 -25.84 -6.93
CA ALA A 88 6.53 -25.62 -5.50
C ALA A 88 6.93 -26.90 -4.73
N PRO A 89 7.72 -26.81 -3.64
CA PRO A 89 8.00 -27.96 -2.80
C PRO A 89 6.72 -28.43 -2.11
N ALA A 90 6.75 -29.68 -1.61
CA ALA A 90 5.68 -30.19 -0.77
C ALA A 90 5.46 -29.26 0.44
N GLY A 91 4.24 -28.75 0.59
CA GLY A 91 3.90 -27.79 1.65
C GLY A 91 4.12 -26.31 1.29
N GLY A 92 4.41 -26.00 0.03
CA GLY A 92 4.45 -24.64 -0.52
C GLY A 92 5.70 -23.83 -0.19
N ARG A 93 5.84 -22.69 -0.87
CA ARG A 93 6.94 -21.73 -0.70
C ARG A 93 6.72 -20.88 0.55
N ASN A 94 7.75 -20.68 1.37
CA ASN A 94 7.65 -19.66 2.40
C ASN A 94 7.59 -18.27 1.75
N VAL A 95 6.85 -17.36 2.37
CA VAL A 95 6.63 -16.01 1.86
C VAL A 95 7.52 -15.03 2.60
N ILE A 96 8.11 -14.08 1.87
CA ILE A 96 8.69 -12.87 2.44
C ILE A 96 7.73 -11.74 2.09
N ALA A 97 7.09 -11.17 3.11
CA ALA A 97 6.32 -9.95 2.96
C ALA A 97 7.30 -8.77 3.07
N TRP A 98 7.55 -8.12 1.93
CA TRP A 98 8.38 -6.93 1.88
C TRP A 98 7.52 -5.69 2.10
N ALA A 99 7.89 -4.91 3.11
CA ALA A 99 7.30 -3.64 3.46
C ALA A 99 8.23 -2.53 2.99
N HIS A 100 7.78 -1.71 2.04
CA HIS A 100 8.62 -0.69 1.40
C HIS A 100 8.90 0.50 2.33
N PRO A 101 10.05 1.19 2.16
CA PRO A 101 10.29 2.48 2.79
C PRO A 101 9.38 3.56 2.18
N THR A 102 9.42 4.79 2.72
CA THR A 102 8.63 5.90 2.20
C THR A 102 8.86 6.12 0.70
N SER A 103 7.78 6.00 -0.08
CA SER A 103 7.74 6.32 -1.52
C SER A 103 6.90 7.57 -1.82
N GLY A 104 6.08 8.01 -0.87
CA GLY A 104 5.22 9.19 -0.94
C GLY A 104 3.86 8.94 -0.28
N VAL A 105 2.90 9.84 -0.49
CA VAL A 105 1.57 9.83 0.17
C VAL A 105 0.38 9.97 -0.77
N VAL A 106 0.63 9.90 -2.08
CA VAL A 106 -0.39 10.01 -3.13
C VAL A 106 -0.38 8.77 -4.03
N GLU A 107 -1.47 8.53 -4.75
CA GLU A 107 -1.68 7.29 -5.52
C GLU A 107 -0.52 6.92 -6.46
N ALA A 108 0.06 7.92 -7.14
CA ALA A 108 1.18 7.73 -8.08
C ALA A 108 2.49 7.27 -7.42
N CYS A 109 2.59 7.32 -6.08
CA CYS A 109 3.76 6.92 -5.33
C CYS A 109 3.81 5.41 -5.02
N ALA A 110 2.87 4.60 -5.54
CA ALA A 110 2.90 3.15 -5.37
C ALA A 110 4.18 2.52 -5.96
N PRO A 111 4.95 1.75 -5.16
CA PRO A 111 6.09 1.00 -5.67
C PRO A 111 5.77 0.05 -6.84
N SER A 112 4.58 -0.57 -6.88
CA SER A 112 4.17 -1.47 -7.97
C SER A 112 3.96 -0.79 -9.32
N LEU A 113 3.98 0.55 -9.37
CA LEU A 113 3.93 1.34 -10.59
C LEU A 113 5.34 1.76 -11.07
N MET A 114 6.39 1.46 -10.32
CA MET A 114 7.76 1.81 -10.72
C MET A 114 8.23 0.94 -11.89
N PRO A 115 8.97 1.51 -12.86
CA PRO A 115 9.50 0.75 -13.99
C PRO A 115 10.46 -0.39 -13.61
N ASP A 116 11.10 -0.30 -12.44
CA ASP A 116 11.97 -1.35 -11.88
C ASP A 116 11.76 -1.47 -10.37
N LEU A 117 10.61 -2.01 -9.94
CA LEU A 117 10.37 -2.33 -8.53
C LEU A 117 11.39 -3.35 -8.01
N ALA A 118 11.71 -4.37 -8.80
CA ALA A 118 12.60 -5.46 -8.39
C ALA A 118 13.98 -4.94 -7.94
N GLY A 119 14.54 -3.95 -8.64
CA GLY A 119 15.81 -3.32 -8.30
C GLY A 119 15.82 -2.57 -6.97
N THR A 120 14.65 -2.21 -6.42
CA THR A 120 14.55 -1.51 -5.13
C THR A 120 14.52 -2.43 -3.92
N ILE A 121 14.25 -3.73 -4.12
CA ILE A 121 14.11 -4.71 -3.04
C ILE A 121 15.47 -5.36 -2.78
N TRP A 122 16.17 -4.89 -1.74
CA TRP A 122 17.48 -5.44 -1.38
C TRP A 122 17.41 -6.93 -1.06
N GLY A 123 18.25 -7.71 -1.75
CA GLY A 123 18.34 -9.15 -1.58
C GLY A 123 17.29 -9.96 -2.34
N LEU A 124 16.47 -9.34 -3.20
CA LEU A 124 15.39 -10.04 -3.91
C LEU A 124 15.90 -11.24 -4.69
N ALA A 125 16.97 -11.10 -5.48
CA ALA A 125 17.53 -12.19 -6.27
C ALA A 125 17.94 -13.39 -5.39
N GLU A 126 18.57 -13.13 -4.23
CA GLU A 126 18.97 -14.15 -3.27
C GLU A 126 17.76 -14.81 -2.60
N MET A 127 16.71 -14.05 -2.30
CA MET A 127 15.45 -14.58 -1.78
C MET A 127 14.80 -15.52 -2.79
N MET A 128 14.74 -15.12 -4.06
CA MET A 128 14.20 -15.94 -5.15
C MET A 128 15.03 -17.20 -5.38
N ALA A 129 16.37 -17.09 -5.35
CA ALA A 129 17.28 -18.24 -5.50
C ALA A 129 17.11 -19.28 -4.37
N ARG A 130 16.64 -18.87 -3.19
CA ARG A 130 16.30 -19.75 -2.07
C ARG A 130 14.88 -20.33 -2.16
N GLY A 131 14.12 -19.99 -3.19
CA GLY A 131 12.79 -20.53 -3.45
C GLY A 131 11.66 -19.85 -2.66
N TYR A 132 11.90 -18.64 -2.15
CA TYR A 132 10.86 -17.85 -1.48
C TYR A 132 10.00 -17.09 -2.49
N VAL A 133 8.71 -16.98 -2.19
CA VAL A 133 7.83 -15.99 -2.83
C VAL A 133 8.05 -14.67 -2.10
N VAL A 134 8.22 -13.58 -2.83
CA VAL A 134 8.26 -12.24 -2.24
C VAL A 134 6.98 -11.51 -2.64
N VAL A 135 6.27 -10.96 -1.66
CA VAL A 135 5.11 -10.10 -1.90
C VAL A 135 5.41 -8.70 -1.35
N ALA A 136 5.15 -7.68 -2.16
CA ALA A 136 5.42 -6.28 -1.90
C ALA A 136 4.09 -5.50 -1.98
N THR A 137 3.49 -5.18 -0.84
CA THR A 137 2.26 -4.33 -0.81
C THR A 137 2.61 -2.88 -1.10
N ASP A 138 1.72 -2.10 -1.72
CA ASP A 138 1.91 -0.65 -1.89
C ASP A 138 1.40 0.17 -0.70
N TYR A 139 0.71 -0.42 0.29
CA TYR A 139 -0.10 0.28 1.31
C TYR A 139 -1.37 0.97 0.80
N PRO A 140 -2.37 1.24 1.68
CA PRO A 140 -3.61 1.91 1.27
C PRO A 140 -3.35 3.28 0.68
N GLY A 141 -4.14 3.69 -0.31
CA GLY A 141 -4.05 5.00 -0.97
C GLY A 141 -2.84 5.16 -1.90
N LEU A 142 -1.97 4.15 -1.98
CA LEU A 142 -0.91 4.07 -2.98
C LEU A 142 -1.36 3.08 -4.07
N GLY A 143 -1.36 3.53 -5.32
CA GLY A 143 -1.77 2.74 -6.49
C GLY A 143 -3.27 2.42 -6.58
N THR A 144 -4.05 2.94 -5.63
CA THR A 144 -5.51 2.81 -5.49
C THR A 144 -6.11 4.10 -4.95
N PRO A 145 -7.39 4.42 -5.25
CA PRO A 145 -8.00 5.66 -4.79
C PRO A 145 -7.98 5.85 -3.28
N GLY A 146 -7.69 7.08 -2.84
CA GLY A 146 -7.72 7.48 -1.43
C GLY A 146 -6.38 8.03 -0.93
N MET A 147 -6.37 8.46 0.33
CA MET A 147 -5.19 8.99 0.99
C MET A 147 -4.39 7.84 1.63
N HIS A 148 -3.07 7.90 1.56
CA HIS A 148 -2.19 6.96 2.24
C HIS A 148 -2.03 7.33 3.72
N PRO A 149 -2.52 6.50 4.68
CA PRO A 149 -2.42 6.78 6.11
C PRO A 149 -0.99 6.51 6.60
N TYR A 150 -0.10 7.42 6.21
CA TYR A 150 1.34 7.35 6.40
C TYR A 150 1.70 7.21 7.88
N LEU A 151 2.51 6.20 8.20
CA LEU A 151 2.93 5.87 9.57
C LEU A 151 1.76 5.55 10.52
N ILE A 152 0.62 5.12 9.99
CA ILE A 152 -0.47 4.55 10.79
C ILE A 152 -0.30 3.04 10.83
N GLY A 153 0.36 2.56 11.88
CA GLY A 153 0.88 1.20 11.92
C GLY A 153 -0.17 0.09 11.80
N VAL A 154 -1.37 0.29 12.36
CA VAL A 154 -2.46 -0.70 12.21
C VAL A 154 -2.88 -0.85 10.75
N SER A 155 -2.92 0.25 10.00
CA SER A 155 -3.24 0.24 8.58
C SER A 155 -2.18 -0.50 7.78
N GLU A 156 -0.90 -0.12 7.95
CA GLU A 156 0.24 -0.73 7.26
C GLU A 156 0.40 -2.22 7.62
N GLY A 157 0.26 -2.59 8.89
CA GLY A 157 0.40 -3.97 9.34
C GLY A 157 -0.68 -4.90 8.79
N ARG A 158 -1.94 -4.44 8.69
CA ARG A 158 -3.04 -5.23 8.10
C ARG A 158 -2.77 -5.57 6.64
N VAL A 159 -2.38 -4.58 5.84
CA VAL A 159 -2.14 -4.79 4.40
C VAL A 159 -0.91 -5.65 4.13
N VAL A 160 0.13 -5.58 4.98
CA VAL A 160 1.29 -6.48 4.91
C VAL A 160 0.85 -7.91 5.14
N LEU A 161 0.04 -8.19 6.16
CA LEU A 161 -0.49 -9.53 6.44
C LEU A 161 -1.42 -10.02 5.33
N ASP A 162 -2.29 -9.16 4.82
CA ASP A 162 -3.21 -9.50 3.75
C ASP A 162 -2.50 -9.73 2.42
N SER A 163 -1.34 -9.11 2.19
CA SER A 163 -0.50 -9.39 1.02
C SER A 163 0.03 -10.83 1.04
N VAL A 164 0.35 -11.38 2.22
CA VAL A 164 0.72 -12.80 2.36
C VAL A 164 -0.46 -13.71 2.03
N ARG A 165 -1.67 -13.33 2.46
CA ARG A 165 -2.89 -14.05 2.08
C ARG A 165 -3.12 -13.99 0.57
N ALA A 166 -2.90 -12.83 -0.06
CA ALA A 166 -2.98 -12.66 -1.51
C ALA A 166 -1.97 -13.53 -2.27
N ALA A 167 -0.74 -13.63 -1.77
CA ALA A 167 0.26 -14.53 -2.33
C ALA A 167 -0.16 -16.00 -2.27
N ARG A 168 -0.90 -16.41 -1.22
CA ARG A 168 -1.45 -17.78 -1.10
C ARG A 168 -2.66 -18.03 -1.99
N ASP A 169 -3.45 -16.99 -2.24
CA ASP A 169 -4.66 -17.05 -3.05
C ASP A 169 -4.31 -17.13 -4.55
N LEU A 170 -3.13 -16.63 -4.96
CA LEU A 170 -2.62 -16.76 -6.31
C LEU A 170 -2.09 -18.18 -6.59
N PRO A 171 -2.79 -19.03 -7.38
CA PRO A 171 -2.44 -20.45 -7.51
C PRO A 171 -1.03 -20.69 -8.03
N ASP A 172 -0.56 -19.87 -8.97
CA ASP A 172 0.75 -20.00 -9.60
C ASP A 172 1.91 -19.68 -8.64
N ALA A 173 1.66 -18.98 -7.54
CA ALA A 173 2.70 -18.67 -6.56
C ALA A 173 3.12 -19.89 -5.74
N GLY A 174 2.21 -20.86 -5.53
CA GLY A 174 2.45 -22.02 -4.67
C GLY A 174 2.87 -21.63 -3.25
N ALA A 175 2.40 -20.48 -2.75
CA ALA A 175 2.78 -19.95 -1.45
C ALA A 175 2.14 -20.74 -0.30
N SER A 176 2.92 -20.96 0.75
CA SER A 176 2.48 -21.55 2.02
C SER A 176 1.91 -20.48 2.95
N ASN A 177 1.39 -20.90 4.11
CA ASN A 177 0.98 -19.97 5.16
C ASN A 177 2.12 -19.48 6.06
N ARG A 178 3.36 -19.89 5.81
CA ARG A 178 4.52 -19.52 6.62
C ARG A 178 5.22 -18.31 6.00
N PHE A 179 5.49 -17.30 6.80
CA PHE A 179 6.05 -16.06 6.29
C PHE A 179 7.02 -15.38 7.25
N VAL A 180 7.89 -14.54 6.68
CA VAL A 180 8.70 -13.54 7.37
C VAL A 180 8.31 -12.17 6.85
N VAL A 181 8.41 -11.14 7.69
CA VAL A 181 8.27 -9.75 7.26
C VAL A 181 9.63 -9.06 7.25
N TRP A 182 9.91 -8.28 6.21
CA TRP A 182 11.14 -7.51 6.05
C TRP A 182 10.85 -6.09 5.55
N GLY A 183 11.41 -5.07 6.20
CA GLY A 183 11.29 -3.70 5.73
C GLY A 183 12.25 -2.71 6.37
N HIS A 184 12.46 -1.58 5.70
CA HIS A 184 13.36 -0.49 6.12
C HIS A 184 12.59 0.84 6.29
N SER A 185 12.98 1.69 7.25
CA SER A 185 12.35 3.00 7.49
C SER A 185 10.85 2.87 7.82
N GLN A 186 9.94 3.49 7.06
CA GLN A 186 8.50 3.23 7.14
C GLN A 186 8.19 1.72 7.02
N GLY A 187 8.86 1.02 6.11
CA GLY A 187 8.71 -0.43 5.99
C GLY A 187 9.15 -1.19 7.23
N GLY A 188 10.10 -0.65 8.00
CA GLY A 188 10.48 -1.19 9.30
C GLY A 188 9.36 -1.00 10.33
N HIS A 189 8.72 0.17 10.35
CA HIS A 189 7.53 0.45 11.18
C HIS A 189 6.38 -0.51 10.84
N ALA A 190 6.01 -0.61 9.56
CA ALA A 190 5.02 -1.56 9.06
C ALA A 190 5.35 -3.01 9.42
N SER A 191 6.63 -3.40 9.36
CA SER A 191 7.09 -4.74 9.71
C SER A 191 6.85 -5.07 11.19
N LEU A 192 7.12 -4.13 12.09
CA LEU A 192 6.87 -4.29 13.53
C LEU A 192 5.37 -4.45 13.80
N TYR A 193 4.53 -3.58 13.22
CA TYR A 193 3.08 -3.67 13.37
C TYR A 193 2.48 -4.95 12.78
N ALA A 194 2.95 -5.40 11.62
CA ALA A 194 2.55 -6.70 11.06
C ALA A 194 2.89 -7.84 12.02
N GLY A 195 4.05 -7.77 12.68
CA GLY A 195 4.45 -8.71 13.72
C GLY A 195 3.50 -8.74 14.92
N GLU A 196 3.16 -7.57 15.45
CA GLU A 196 2.23 -7.43 16.59
C GLU A 196 0.81 -7.90 16.27
N LEU A 197 0.34 -7.62 15.05
CA LEU A 197 -1.02 -7.95 14.61
C LEU A 197 -1.18 -9.41 14.15
N ALA A 198 -0.10 -10.10 13.80
CA ALA A 198 -0.18 -11.41 13.13
C ALA A 198 -1.10 -12.41 13.85
N ALA A 199 -0.96 -12.55 15.18
CA ALA A 199 -1.71 -13.54 15.95
C ALA A 199 -3.21 -13.20 16.08
N SER A 200 -3.57 -11.91 16.15
CA SER A 200 -4.95 -11.47 16.37
C SER A 200 -5.71 -11.22 15.05
N TYR A 201 -5.04 -10.67 14.04
CA TYR A 201 -5.64 -10.31 12.75
C TYR A 201 -5.50 -11.41 11.69
N ALA A 202 -4.39 -12.15 11.71
CA ALA A 202 -4.08 -13.18 10.72
C ALA A 202 -3.73 -14.55 11.33
N PRO A 203 -4.59 -15.14 12.18
CA PRO A 203 -4.32 -16.41 12.85
C PRO A 203 -4.18 -17.61 11.89
N ASP A 204 -4.61 -17.46 10.63
CA ASP A 204 -4.42 -18.47 9.58
C ASP A 204 -2.99 -18.50 9.00
N LEU A 205 -2.17 -17.48 9.30
CA LEU A 205 -0.78 -17.38 8.89
C LEU A 205 0.17 -17.73 10.05
N LYS A 206 1.35 -18.25 9.71
CA LYS A 206 2.42 -18.56 10.66
C LYS A 206 3.60 -17.63 10.45
N LEU A 207 3.71 -16.62 11.32
CA LEU A 207 4.87 -15.72 11.35
C LEU A 207 6.10 -16.49 11.85
N LEU A 208 7.18 -16.47 11.08
CA LEU A 208 8.46 -17.10 11.40
C LEU A 208 9.50 -16.11 11.93
N GLY A 209 9.33 -14.81 11.63
CA GLY A 209 10.24 -13.77 12.07
C GLY A 209 9.89 -12.40 11.48
N VAL A 210 10.40 -11.36 12.12
CA VAL A 210 10.30 -9.97 11.68
C VAL A 210 11.71 -9.41 11.61
N ALA A 211 12.06 -8.84 10.45
CA ALA A 211 13.29 -8.09 10.26
C ALA A 211 12.91 -6.63 9.97
N ALA A 212 13.24 -5.73 10.88
CA ALA A 212 12.95 -4.30 10.75
C ALA A 212 14.26 -3.52 10.82
N ALA A 213 14.60 -2.80 9.75
CA ALA A 213 15.80 -1.96 9.68
C ALA A 213 15.42 -0.48 9.81
N ALA A 214 16.08 0.24 10.71
CA ALA A 214 15.81 1.65 11.01
C ALA A 214 14.29 1.97 11.09
N PRO A 215 13.48 1.20 11.85
CA PRO A 215 12.04 1.38 11.87
C PRO A 215 11.68 2.76 12.42
N ALA A 216 10.78 3.47 11.73
CA ALA A 216 10.23 4.73 12.20
C ALA A 216 9.34 4.47 13.43
N THR A 217 9.91 4.61 14.61
CA THR A 217 9.24 4.41 15.92
C THR A 217 9.39 5.69 16.74
N TYR A 218 8.61 5.84 17.81
CA TYR A 218 8.65 7.05 18.66
C TYR A 218 8.56 8.33 17.80
N LEU A 219 7.47 8.45 17.03
CA LEU A 219 7.38 9.40 15.91
C LEU A 219 7.53 10.87 16.35
N ILE A 220 7.07 11.22 17.55
CA ILE A 220 7.20 12.58 18.10
C ILE A 220 8.68 12.90 18.28
N GLU A 221 9.43 12.01 18.93
CA GLU A 221 10.86 12.16 19.17
C GLU A 221 11.65 12.15 17.86
N LEU A 222 11.27 11.32 16.90
CA LEU A 222 11.91 11.25 15.59
C LEU A 222 11.72 12.54 14.80
N PHE A 223 10.49 13.06 14.73
CA PHE A 223 10.21 14.31 14.04
C PHE A 223 10.88 15.49 14.73
N ASP A 224 10.89 15.54 16.07
CA ASP A 224 11.57 16.62 16.78
C ASP A 224 13.09 16.61 16.56
N ALA A 225 13.70 15.42 16.56
CA ALA A 225 15.12 15.26 16.31
C ALA A 225 15.54 15.62 14.88
N ASP A 226 14.69 15.35 13.89
CA ASP A 226 15.04 15.52 12.46
C ASP A 226 14.45 16.79 11.82
N LYS A 227 13.65 17.58 12.54
CA LYS A 227 12.95 18.78 12.01
C LYS A 227 13.84 19.80 11.28
N SER A 228 15.13 19.84 11.61
CA SER A 228 16.07 20.77 10.97
C SER A 228 16.64 20.26 9.64
N SER A 229 16.59 18.95 9.36
CA SER A 229 17.14 18.38 8.15
C SER A 229 16.16 18.51 6.97
N PRO A 230 16.65 18.51 5.71
CA PRO A 230 15.76 18.48 4.55
C PRO A 230 14.83 17.25 4.55
N ALA A 231 15.38 16.07 4.86
CA ALA A 231 14.61 14.82 4.90
C ALA A 231 13.53 14.86 5.99
N GLY A 232 13.85 15.34 7.19
CA GLY A 232 12.89 15.44 8.28
C GLY A 232 11.74 16.38 7.95
N LYS A 233 12.00 17.48 7.24
CA LYS A 233 10.95 18.40 6.75
C LYS A 233 10.02 17.73 5.75
N GLU A 234 10.57 16.97 4.80
CA GLU A 234 9.79 16.22 3.80
C GLU A 234 8.91 15.16 4.46
N LEU A 235 9.48 14.34 5.35
CA LEU A 235 8.76 13.29 6.08
C LEU A 235 7.69 13.88 7.01
N THR A 236 7.99 15.01 7.66
CA THR A 236 7.02 15.73 8.49
C THR A 236 5.88 16.28 7.63
N ALA A 237 6.17 16.87 6.46
CA ALA A 237 5.13 17.37 5.56
C ALA A 237 4.20 16.24 5.06
N MET A 238 4.76 15.06 4.75
CA MET A 238 3.98 13.87 4.41
C MET A 238 3.08 13.40 5.55
N ALA A 239 3.61 13.35 6.78
CA ALA A 239 2.84 12.98 7.96
C ALA A 239 1.73 14.01 8.25
N LEU A 240 2.03 15.31 8.20
CA LEU A 240 1.05 16.37 8.39
C LEU A 240 -0.08 16.30 7.36
N TYR A 241 0.26 16.07 6.08
CA TYR A 241 -0.75 15.90 5.03
C TYR A 241 -1.67 14.70 5.32
N ALA A 242 -1.09 13.53 5.56
CA ALA A 242 -1.88 12.31 5.83
C ALA A 242 -2.72 12.44 7.11
N TRP A 243 -2.14 12.95 8.19
CA TRP A 243 -2.80 13.02 9.50
C TRP A 243 -3.84 14.13 9.56
N SER A 244 -3.63 15.25 8.86
CA SER A 244 -4.63 16.32 8.73
C SER A 244 -5.91 15.81 8.07
N GLU A 245 -5.77 15.04 7.00
CA GLU A 245 -6.92 14.44 6.30
C GLU A 245 -7.56 13.35 7.17
N LEU A 246 -6.75 12.49 7.78
CA LEU A 246 -7.23 11.35 8.58
C LEU A 246 -7.99 11.77 9.84
N TYR A 247 -7.47 12.75 10.58
CA TYR A 247 -8.04 13.19 11.85
C TYR A 247 -8.93 14.42 11.71
N HIS A 248 -9.13 14.90 10.48
CA HIS A 248 -9.89 16.12 10.17
C HIS A 248 -9.42 17.35 10.96
N ASP A 249 -8.11 17.42 11.23
CA ASP A 249 -7.45 18.53 11.89
C ASP A 249 -6.61 19.30 10.86
N PRO A 250 -7.02 20.49 10.41
CA PRO A 250 -6.38 21.18 9.29
C PRO A 250 -4.88 21.36 9.53
N ALA A 251 -4.02 21.08 8.54
CA ALA A 251 -2.57 21.32 8.67
C ALA A 251 -2.20 22.75 9.12
N THR A 252 -3.07 23.73 8.89
CA THR A 252 -2.93 25.11 9.39
C THR A 252 -3.02 25.24 10.91
N SER A 253 -3.56 24.25 11.64
CA SER A 253 -3.51 24.17 13.11
C SER A 253 -2.14 23.69 13.60
N LEU A 254 -1.37 23.04 12.73
CA LEU A 254 -0.10 22.39 13.04
C LEU A 254 1.12 23.24 12.61
N VAL A 255 0.91 24.26 11.79
CA VAL A 255 1.95 25.18 11.30
C VAL A 255 1.73 26.55 11.92
N ASP A 256 2.80 27.16 12.44
CA ASP A 256 2.75 28.54 12.93
C ASP A 256 2.25 29.47 11.79
N PRO A 257 1.14 30.20 11.95
CA PRO A 257 0.64 31.11 10.93
C PRO A 257 1.67 32.13 10.46
N ALA A 258 2.64 32.52 11.31
CA ALA A 258 3.72 33.42 10.95
C ALA A 258 4.82 32.77 10.09
N ALA A 259 4.82 31.44 9.98
CA ALA A 259 5.74 30.66 9.15
C ALA A 259 5.14 30.28 7.78
N MET A 260 3.86 30.61 7.51
CA MET A 260 3.24 30.41 6.20
C MET A 260 3.55 31.61 5.27
N PRO A 261 4.10 31.38 4.06
CA PRO A 261 4.50 32.45 3.12
C PRO A 261 3.31 33.19 2.48
#